data_AF-A0A950ETC2-F1
#
_entry.id   AF-A0A950ETC2-F1
#
_cell.length_a   1.000
_cell.length_b   1.000
_cell.length_c   1.000
_cell.angle_alpha   90.00
_cell.angle_beta   90.00
_cell.angle_gamma   90.00
#
_symmetry.space_group_name_H-M   'P 1'
#
loop_
_entity.id
_entity.type
_entity.pdbx_description
1 polymer ?
#
loop_
_entity_poly.entity_id
_entity_poly.type
_entity_poly.pdbx_seq_one_letter_code
_entity_poly.pdbx_strand_id
1 'polypeptide(L)'
;HSVDPQAIAAGEAAIKTRDPGFDEKTFLDRAQTAFFKIQQAWMARNQDLARDVMSDALYQRHKMQTDQLLAAHQTDMLENIVIGHAKVVQVTPGPPYDTIVVAITASMSDYTIDDNTKQVVDGQRTPTTFTEFWSFIRRSDAKTAVGETGLASTCPSCGAPLKLVNGLCSFCSAPVRTSSSEWVVDQIEQSF
;
A
#
# COMPACT_ATOMS: atom_id res chain seq x y z
N HIS A 1 13.49 -4.44 15.50
CA HIS A 1 12.52 -5.54 15.34
C HIS A 1 13.26 -6.87 15.27
N SER A 2 13.16 -7.72 16.31
CA SER A 2 13.69 -9.09 16.24
C SER A 2 12.74 -9.94 15.38
N VAL A 3 13.23 -10.41 14.23
CA VAL A 3 12.46 -11.29 13.34
C VAL A 3 12.48 -12.71 13.92
N ASP A 4 11.31 -13.29 14.16
CA ASP A 4 11.15 -14.68 14.60
C ASP A 4 10.59 -15.54 13.43
N PRO A 5 11.45 -16.33 12.76
CA PRO A 5 11.03 -17.17 11.64
C PRO A 5 9.98 -18.23 12.01
N GLN A 6 9.98 -18.73 13.24
CA GLN A 6 9.01 -19.73 13.67
C GLN A 6 7.63 -19.11 13.85
N ALA A 7 7.57 -17.91 14.44
CA ALA A 7 6.33 -17.16 14.57
C ALA A 7 5.73 -16.79 13.20
N ILE A 8 6.57 -16.39 12.23
CA ILE A 8 6.14 -16.12 10.85
C ILE A 8 5.53 -17.37 10.23
N ALA A 9 6.26 -18.50 10.24
CA ALA A 9 5.79 -19.75 9.65
C ALA A 9 4.48 -20.25 10.29
N ALA A 10 4.35 -20.14 11.62
CA ALA A 10 3.12 -20.48 12.33
C ALA A 10 1.96 -19.56 11.94
N GLY A 11 2.23 -18.25 11.82
CA GLY A 11 1.25 -17.26 11.39
C GLY A 11 0.71 -17.53 9.98
N GLU A 12 1.62 -17.80 9.04
CA GLU A 12 1.26 -18.15 7.66
C GLU A 12 0.48 -19.47 7.58
N ALA A 13 0.87 -20.48 8.36
CA ALA A 13 0.14 -21.75 8.42
C ALA A 13 -1.30 -21.56 8.93
N ALA A 14 -1.49 -20.67 9.90
CA ALA A 14 -2.83 -20.32 10.40
C ALA A 14 -3.67 -19.60 9.33
N ILE A 15 -3.08 -18.67 8.57
CA ILE A 15 -3.74 -18.05 7.41
C ILE A 15 -4.10 -19.12 6.38
N LYS A 16 -3.16 -19.99 5.98
CA LYS A 16 -3.36 -21.06 4.99
C LYS A 16 -4.45 -22.06 5.38
N THR A 17 -4.62 -22.33 6.68
CA THR A 17 -5.71 -23.19 7.18
C THR A 17 -7.08 -22.60 6.83
N ARG A 18 -7.23 -21.28 6.94
CA ARG A 18 -8.46 -20.56 6.58
C ARG A 18 -8.49 -20.16 5.12
N ASP A 19 -7.37 -20.03 4.44
CA ASP A 19 -7.25 -19.65 3.05
C ASP A 19 -6.16 -20.48 2.34
N PRO A 20 -6.50 -21.67 1.85
CA PRO A 20 -5.53 -22.54 1.18
C PRO A 20 -4.88 -21.93 -0.06
N GLY A 21 -5.45 -20.85 -0.62
CA GLY A 21 -4.89 -20.14 -1.76
C GLY A 21 -3.84 -19.09 -1.40
N PHE A 22 -3.61 -18.82 -0.11
CA PHE A 22 -2.58 -17.86 0.30
C PHE A 22 -1.17 -18.34 -0.06
N ASP A 23 -0.44 -17.49 -0.76
CA ASP A 23 0.95 -17.70 -1.15
C ASP A 23 1.76 -16.43 -0.81
N GLU A 24 2.86 -16.62 -0.05
CA GLU A 24 3.68 -15.51 0.44
C GLU A 24 4.33 -14.73 -0.71
N LYS A 25 4.79 -15.43 -1.75
CA LYS A 25 5.42 -14.80 -2.90
C LYS A 25 4.45 -13.89 -3.65
N THR A 26 3.25 -14.40 -3.93
CA THR A 26 2.16 -13.62 -4.56
C THR A 26 1.78 -12.42 -3.69
N PHE A 27 1.73 -12.59 -2.37
CA PHE A 27 1.52 -11.49 -1.43
C PHE A 27 2.66 -10.44 -1.49
N LEU A 28 3.91 -10.85 -1.56
CA LEU A 28 5.06 -9.93 -1.67
C LEU A 28 5.07 -9.18 -3.01
N ASP A 29 4.66 -9.80 -4.11
CA ASP A 29 4.49 -9.12 -5.41
C ASP A 29 3.41 -8.03 -5.32
N ARG A 30 2.31 -8.32 -4.60
CA ARG A 30 1.27 -7.33 -4.29
C ARG A 30 1.80 -6.21 -3.39
N ALA A 31 2.60 -6.52 -2.39
CA ALA A 31 3.19 -5.52 -1.49
C ALA A 31 4.09 -4.54 -2.25
N GLN A 32 4.93 -5.03 -3.16
CA GLN A 32 5.77 -4.19 -4.02
C GLN A 32 4.94 -3.35 -4.99
N THR A 33 3.86 -3.92 -5.54
CA THR A 33 2.92 -3.16 -6.38
C THR A 33 2.26 -2.03 -5.59
N ALA A 34 1.81 -2.30 -4.37
CA ALA A 34 1.21 -1.31 -3.49
C ALA A 34 2.19 -0.18 -3.14
N PHE A 35 3.46 -0.52 -2.90
CA PHE A 35 4.54 0.45 -2.66
C PHE A 35 4.61 1.49 -3.78
N PHE A 36 4.82 1.08 -5.03
CA PHE A 36 4.90 2.02 -6.15
C PHE A 36 3.61 2.82 -6.37
N LYS A 37 2.45 2.18 -6.20
CA LYS A 37 1.15 2.83 -6.40
C LYS A 37 0.92 3.95 -5.39
N ILE A 38 1.27 3.72 -4.12
CA ILE A 38 1.17 4.71 -3.05
C ILE A 38 2.17 5.85 -3.27
N GLN A 39 3.41 5.57 -3.67
CA GLN A 39 4.38 6.64 -4.01
C GLN A 39 3.91 7.50 -5.18
N GLN A 40 3.33 6.89 -6.22
CA GLN A 40 2.74 7.62 -7.34
C GLN A 40 1.58 8.52 -6.89
N ALA A 41 0.69 7.99 -6.05
CA ALA A 41 -0.44 8.73 -5.49
C ALA A 41 0.01 9.91 -4.61
N TRP A 42 1.09 9.71 -3.84
CA TRP A 42 1.73 10.73 -3.01
C TRP A 42 2.28 11.89 -3.85
N MET A 43 3.15 11.60 -4.83
CA MET A 43 3.69 12.63 -5.73
C MET A 43 2.60 13.40 -6.48
N ALA A 44 1.56 12.69 -6.94
CA ALA A 44 0.41 13.29 -7.62
C ALA A 44 -0.51 14.09 -6.69
N ARG A 45 -0.27 14.06 -5.36
CA ARG A 45 -1.16 14.58 -4.31
C ARG A 45 -2.61 14.11 -4.50
N ASN A 46 -2.78 12.88 -4.98
CA ASN A 46 -4.06 12.28 -5.30
C ASN A 46 -4.12 10.82 -4.85
N GLN A 47 -4.64 10.62 -3.64
CA GLN A 47 -4.73 9.29 -3.01
C GLN A 47 -5.74 8.35 -3.68
N ASP A 48 -6.64 8.87 -4.53
CA ASP A 48 -7.60 8.01 -5.24
C ASP A 48 -6.90 7.04 -6.20
N LEU A 49 -5.69 7.37 -6.66
CA LEU A 49 -4.86 6.52 -7.52
C LEU A 49 -4.43 5.22 -6.83
N ALA A 50 -4.33 5.22 -5.50
CA ALA A 50 -3.93 4.07 -4.68
C ALA A 50 -5.07 3.54 -3.79
N ARG A 51 -6.33 3.97 -4.04
CA ARG A 51 -7.46 3.66 -3.16
C ARG A 51 -7.69 2.17 -2.93
N ASP A 52 -7.41 1.35 -3.93
CA ASP A 52 -7.59 -0.11 -3.95
C ASP A 52 -6.54 -0.87 -3.11
N VAL A 53 -5.44 -0.21 -2.74
CA VAL A 53 -4.36 -0.80 -1.93
C VAL A 53 -4.24 -0.17 -0.54
N MET A 54 -5.06 0.82 -0.21
CA MET A 54 -5.02 1.53 1.08
C MET A 54 -6.22 1.16 1.95
N SER A 55 -5.99 1.02 3.25
CA SER A 55 -7.06 1.10 4.25
C SER A 55 -7.64 2.52 4.29
N ASP A 56 -8.85 2.66 4.84
CA ASP A 56 -9.46 3.97 5.04
C ASP A 56 -8.59 4.87 5.93
N ALA A 57 -7.96 4.28 6.95
CA ALA A 57 -7.10 5.02 7.87
C ALA A 57 -5.85 5.58 7.18
N LEU A 58 -5.17 4.75 6.38
CA LEU A 58 -3.99 5.20 5.62
C LEU A 58 -4.38 6.25 4.58
N TYR A 59 -5.48 6.04 3.84
CA TYR A 59 -5.98 6.99 2.86
C TYR A 59 -6.22 8.37 3.47
N GLN A 60 -6.92 8.45 4.61
CA GLN A 60 -7.21 9.72 5.25
C GLN A 60 -5.94 10.41 5.75
N ARG A 61 -4.99 9.65 6.32
CA ARG A 61 -3.70 10.19 6.78
C ARG A 61 -2.90 10.79 5.64
N HIS A 62 -2.67 10.03 4.57
CA HIS A 62 -1.92 10.52 3.41
C HIS A 62 -2.64 11.68 2.72
N LYS A 63 -3.97 11.60 2.59
CA LYS A 63 -4.75 12.68 2.00
C LYS A 63 -4.56 13.99 2.76
N MET A 64 -4.65 13.95 4.09
CA MET A 64 -4.41 15.12 4.94
C MET A 64 -3.00 15.70 4.72
N GLN A 65 -1.97 14.87 4.64
CA GLN A 65 -0.59 15.32 4.40
C GLN A 65 -0.43 15.92 2.99
N THR A 66 -0.97 15.28 1.96
CA THR A 66 -0.87 15.81 0.60
C THR A 66 -1.72 17.04 0.37
N ASP A 67 -2.84 17.20 1.09
CA ASP A 67 -3.64 18.43 1.07
C ASP A 67 -2.87 19.60 1.72
N GLN A 68 -2.04 19.33 2.74
CA GLN A 68 -1.12 20.33 3.32
C GLN A 68 -0.04 20.76 2.32
N LEU A 69 0.58 19.81 1.61
CA LEU A 69 1.53 20.11 0.53
C LEU A 69 0.87 20.96 -0.57
N LEU A 70 -0.36 20.60 -0.97
CA LEU A 70 -1.12 21.35 -1.97
C LEU A 70 -1.39 22.79 -1.50
N ALA A 71 -1.80 22.98 -0.24
CA ALA A 71 -2.03 24.30 0.34
C ALA A 71 -0.74 25.12 0.48
N ALA A 72 0.41 24.46 0.65
CA ALA A 72 1.74 25.08 0.69
C ALA A 72 2.33 25.34 -0.71
N HIS A 73 1.62 25.00 -1.80
CA HIS A 73 2.16 25.01 -3.16
C HIS A 73 3.47 24.21 -3.27
N GLN A 74 3.49 23.03 -2.65
CA GLN A 74 4.64 22.15 -2.62
C GLN A 74 4.31 20.79 -3.27
N THR A 75 5.31 20.24 -3.94
CA THR A 75 5.29 18.84 -4.41
C THR A 75 6.44 18.11 -3.77
N ASP A 76 6.14 16.99 -3.13
CA ASP A 76 7.16 16.03 -2.75
C ASP A 76 7.50 15.12 -3.93
N MET A 77 8.78 15.13 -4.33
CA MET A 77 9.28 14.50 -5.54
C MET A 77 10.08 13.25 -5.19
N LEU A 78 9.61 12.10 -5.68
CA LEU A 78 10.21 10.81 -5.43
C LEU A 78 10.77 10.24 -6.75
N GLU A 79 12.09 10.25 -6.89
CA GLU A 79 12.77 9.87 -8.14
C GLU A 79 13.73 8.70 -7.90
N ASN A 80 14.09 8.00 -8.98
CA ASN A 80 15.06 6.89 -8.94
C ASN A 80 14.68 5.78 -7.93
N ILE A 81 13.38 5.52 -7.79
CA ILE A 81 12.84 4.58 -6.82
C ILE A 81 13.26 3.15 -7.20
N VAL A 82 13.99 2.48 -6.33
CA VAL A 82 14.42 1.09 -6.47
C VAL A 82 14.11 0.32 -5.19
N ILE A 83 13.35 -0.77 -5.30
CA ILE A 83 13.23 -1.74 -4.21
C ILE A 83 14.45 -2.67 -4.27
N GLY A 84 15.22 -2.69 -3.18
CA GLY A 84 16.34 -3.63 -3.03
C GLY A 84 15.87 -5.00 -2.55
N HIS A 85 15.08 -5.03 -1.47
CA HIS A 85 14.44 -6.26 -1.01
C HIS A 85 13.15 -5.98 -0.22
N ALA A 86 12.21 -6.93 -0.29
CA ALA A 86 11.01 -6.95 0.52
C ALA A 86 10.92 -8.32 1.22
N LYS A 87 10.68 -8.33 2.53
CA LYS A 87 10.57 -9.58 3.31
C LYS A 87 9.48 -9.47 4.36
N VAL A 88 8.74 -10.55 4.58
CA VAL A 88 7.85 -10.66 5.74
C VAL A 88 8.69 -10.69 7.01
N VAL A 89 8.33 -9.83 7.98
CA VAL A 89 9.02 -9.75 9.28
C VAL A 89 8.10 -10.07 10.46
N GLN A 90 6.79 -10.03 10.24
CA GLN A 90 5.80 -10.40 11.25
C GLN A 90 4.51 -10.87 10.58
N VAL A 91 3.90 -11.92 11.13
CA VAL A 91 2.56 -12.38 10.75
C VAL A 91 1.72 -12.54 12.00
N THR A 92 0.57 -11.89 12.04
CA THR A 92 -0.36 -11.92 13.17
C THR A 92 -1.74 -12.33 12.64
N PRO A 93 -2.05 -13.64 12.64
CA PRO A 93 -3.35 -14.13 12.21
C PRO A 93 -4.40 -13.92 13.31
N GLY A 94 -5.64 -13.62 12.94
CA GLY A 94 -6.73 -13.57 13.91
C GLY A 94 -7.93 -12.72 13.51
N PRO A 95 -9.07 -12.85 14.20
CA PRO A 95 -10.20 -11.96 13.98
C PRO A 95 -9.97 -10.56 14.57
N PRO A 96 -10.50 -9.50 13.94
CA PRO A 96 -11.23 -9.51 12.67
C PRO A 96 -10.33 -9.52 11.42
N TYR A 97 -9.04 -9.23 11.55
CA TYR A 97 -8.10 -9.11 10.44
C TYR A 97 -6.82 -9.91 10.68
N ASP A 98 -6.37 -10.59 9.64
CA ASP A 98 -4.99 -11.06 9.55
C ASP A 98 -4.09 -9.86 9.19
N THR A 99 -2.93 -9.78 9.85
CA THR A 99 -1.94 -8.74 9.61
C THR A 99 -0.60 -9.34 9.20
N ILE A 100 0.02 -8.79 8.15
CA ILE A 100 1.38 -9.13 7.74
C ILE A 100 2.20 -7.84 7.68
N VAL A 101 3.35 -7.81 8.35
CA VAL A 101 4.30 -6.68 8.27
C VAL A 101 5.43 -7.07 7.33
N VAL A 102 5.65 -6.24 6.32
CA VAL A 102 6.73 -6.39 5.34
C VAL A 102 7.78 -5.31 5.60
N ALA A 103 9.03 -5.71 5.77
CA ALA A 103 10.16 -4.78 5.72
C ALA A 103 10.55 -4.59 4.25
N ILE A 104 10.41 -3.37 3.74
CA ILE A 104 10.79 -2.97 2.39
C ILE A 104 12.02 -2.07 2.51
N THR A 105 13.17 -2.57 2.04
CA THR A 105 14.38 -1.76 1.89
C THR A 105 14.45 -1.26 0.46
N ALA A 106 14.43 0.05 0.32
CA ALA A 106 14.42 0.73 -0.97
C ALA A 106 15.44 1.88 -0.97
N SER A 107 15.71 2.39 -2.17
CA SER A 107 16.45 3.64 -2.35
C SER A 107 15.67 4.56 -3.27
N MET A 108 15.62 5.84 -2.91
CA MET A 108 15.07 6.88 -3.77
C MET A 108 15.68 8.25 -3.46
N SER A 109 15.59 9.15 -4.43
CA SER A 109 15.75 10.59 -4.21
C SER A 109 14.44 11.14 -3.68
N ASP A 110 14.47 11.81 -2.54
CA ASP A 110 13.31 12.37 -1.85
C ASP A 110 13.59 13.84 -1.55
N TYR A 111 12.81 14.72 -2.18
CA TYR A 111 12.94 16.16 -2.03
C TYR A 111 11.64 16.88 -2.35
N THR A 112 11.35 17.93 -1.59
CA THR A 112 10.19 18.78 -1.82
C THR A 112 10.58 19.99 -2.66
N ILE A 113 9.76 20.31 -3.67
CA ILE A 113 9.88 21.52 -4.48
C ILE A 113 8.74 22.49 -4.19
N ASP A 114 9.02 23.79 -4.33
CA ASP A 114 7.99 24.80 -4.48
C ASP A 114 7.44 24.80 -5.91
N ASP A 115 6.13 24.70 -6.05
CA ASP A 115 5.45 24.54 -7.33
C ASP A 115 5.57 25.78 -8.24
N ASN A 116 5.77 26.96 -7.68
CA ASN A 116 5.85 28.22 -8.43
C ASN A 116 7.25 28.45 -8.99
N THR A 117 8.27 28.21 -8.17
CA THR A 117 9.68 28.50 -8.46
C THR A 117 10.45 27.29 -8.97
N LYS A 118 9.92 26.08 -8.76
CA LYS A 118 10.57 24.79 -9.03
C LYS A 118 11.88 24.57 -8.27
N GLN A 119 12.14 25.38 -7.24
CA GLN A 119 13.30 25.24 -6.37
C GLN A 119 13.06 24.15 -5.33
N VAL A 120 14.13 23.45 -4.96
CA VAL A 120 14.10 22.51 -3.83
C VAL A 120 14.01 23.31 -2.53
N VAL A 121 13.05 22.99 -1.69
CA VAL A 121 12.80 23.63 -0.39
C VAL A 121 13.09 22.70 0.79
N ASP A 122 13.12 21.39 0.57
CA ASP A 122 13.50 20.38 1.56
C ASP A 122 14.04 19.11 0.87
N GLY A 123 14.82 18.31 1.61
CA GLY A 123 15.37 17.05 1.11
C GLY A 123 16.54 17.20 0.13
N GLN A 124 16.88 16.11 -0.57
CA GLN A 124 18.03 16.07 -1.50
C GLN A 124 17.75 15.18 -2.71
N ARG A 125 18.30 15.59 -3.86
CA ARG A 125 18.21 14.81 -5.11
C ARG A 125 19.09 13.56 -5.12
N THR A 126 19.98 13.40 -4.15
CA THR A 126 20.83 12.22 -4.03
C THR A 126 20.02 11.05 -3.48
N PRO A 127 19.99 9.88 -4.15
CA PRO A 127 19.29 8.73 -3.61
C PRO A 127 19.85 8.31 -2.25
N THR A 128 18.95 8.11 -1.29
CA THR A 128 19.29 7.53 0.02
C THR A 128 18.66 6.15 0.13
N THR A 129 19.28 5.25 0.90
CA THR A 129 18.72 3.93 1.19
C THR A 129 18.03 3.99 2.54
N PHE A 130 16.83 3.43 2.62
CA PHE A 130 16.02 3.41 3.85
C PHE A 130 15.30 2.06 3.94
N THR A 131 14.71 1.79 5.11
CA THR A 131 13.83 0.64 5.32
C THR A 131 12.55 1.08 5.99
N GLU A 132 11.43 0.68 5.41
CA GLU A 132 10.10 0.90 5.94
C GLU A 132 9.45 -0.43 6.32
N PHE A 133 8.57 -0.38 7.31
CA PHE A 133 7.72 -1.47 7.75
C PHE A 133 6.28 -1.17 7.33
N TRP A 134 5.79 -1.98 6.39
CA TRP A 134 4.47 -1.84 5.80
C TRP A 134 3.56 -2.89 6.39
N SER A 135 2.57 -2.46 7.18
CA SER A 135 1.55 -3.33 7.77
C SER A 135 0.39 -3.49 6.80
N PHE A 136 0.17 -4.72 6.35
CA PHE A 136 -0.94 -5.11 5.50
C PHE A 136 -2.01 -5.80 6.34
N ILE A 137 -3.27 -5.46 6.09
CA ILE A 137 -4.43 -6.10 6.72
C ILE A 137 -5.35 -6.73 5.67
N ARG A 138 -5.98 -7.84 6.03
CA ARG A 138 -7.06 -8.49 5.26
C ARG A 138 -8.01 -9.16 6.24
N ARG A 139 -9.31 -9.26 5.93
CA ARG A 139 -10.22 -10.01 6.81
C ARG A 139 -9.75 -11.45 6.95
N SER A 140 -9.80 -11.97 8.17
CA SER A 140 -9.33 -13.33 8.45
C SER A 140 -10.23 -14.44 7.91
N ASP A 141 -11.44 -14.09 7.45
CA ASP A 141 -12.38 -14.98 6.75
C ASP A 141 -12.37 -14.79 5.22
N ALA A 142 -11.52 -13.90 4.69
CA ALA A 142 -11.31 -13.77 3.25
C ALA A 142 -10.58 -14.98 2.66
N LYS A 143 -10.85 -15.26 1.39
CA LYS A 143 -10.18 -16.30 0.60
C LYS A 143 -9.47 -15.64 -0.59
N THR A 144 -8.25 -16.09 -0.89
CA THR A 144 -7.53 -15.66 -2.09
C THR A 144 -8.29 -16.17 -3.32
N ALA A 145 -8.58 -15.27 -4.27
CA ALA A 145 -9.24 -15.65 -5.51
C ALA A 145 -8.30 -16.51 -6.37
N VAL A 146 -8.72 -17.73 -6.72
CA VAL A 146 -7.91 -18.65 -7.54
C VAL A 146 -7.91 -18.16 -8.99
N GLY A 147 -6.74 -17.77 -9.51
CA GLY A 147 -6.55 -17.39 -10.92
C GLY A 147 -6.64 -15.90 -11.21
N GLU A 148 -6.90 -15.05 -10.22
CA GLU A 148 -6.84 -13.60 -10.36
C GLU A 148 -5.56 -13.06 -9.71
N THR A 149 -4.48 -13.00 -10.48
CA THR A 149 -3.27 -12.22 -10.12
C THR A 149 -3.41 -10.74 -10.46
N GLY A 150 -4.58 -10.34 -10.96
CA GLY A 150 -4.90 -8.97 -11.35
C GLY A 150 -5.70 -8.27 -10.27
N LEU A 151 -5.35 -7.00 -10.01
CA LEU A 151 -6.25 -6.05 -9.37
C LEU A 151 -7.65 -6.20 -9.98
N ALA A 152 -8.69 -6.21 -9.15
CA ALA A 152 -10.08 -6.36 -9.60
C ALA A 152 -10.33 -5.48 -10.83
N SER A 153 -10.51 -6.10 -12.00
CA SER A 153 -10.68 -5.37 -13.26
C SER A 153 -12.10 -4.84 -13.43
N THR A 154 -13.01 -5.20 -12.52
CA THR A 154 -14.42 -4.83 -12.52
C THR A 154 -14.90 -4.36 -11.14
N CYS A 155 -15.93 -3.52 -11.12
CA CYS A 155 -16.57 -3.03 -9.92
C CYS A 155 -17.40 -4.13 -9.25
N PRO A 156 -17.19 -4.43 -7.95
CA PRO A 156 -17.92 -5.51 -7.27
C PRO A 156 -19.42 -5.21 -7.08
N SER A 157 -19.84 -3.95 -7.20
CA SER A 157 -21.24 -3.55 -7.06
C SER A 157 -22.04 -3.57 -8.37
N CYS A 158 -21.39 -3.44 -9.53
CA CYS A 158 -22.11 -3.33 -10.82
C CYS A 158 -21.48 -4.08 -12.00
N GLY A 159 -20.30 -4.68 -11.86
CA GLY A 159 -19.61 -5.43 -12.91
C GLY A 159 -18.96 -4.57 -14.01
N ALA A 160 -19.07 -3.24 -13.97
CA ALA A 160 -18.40 -2.36 -14.93
C ALA A 160 -16.87 -2.39 -14.76
N PRO A 161 -16.07 -2.07 -15.79
CA PRO A 161 -14.62 -1.92 -15.64
C PRO A 161 -14.24 -1.01 -14.46
N LEU A 162 -13.24 -1.40 -13.66
CA LEU A 162 -12.90 -0.67 -12.44
C LEU A 162 -12.30 0.70 -12.79
N LYS A 163 -13.13 1.73 -12.70
CA LYS A 163 -12.75 3.15 -12.87
C LYS A 163 -13.32 3.96 -11.71
N LEU A 164 -12.42 4.58 -10.94
CA LEU A 164 -12.75 5.28 -9.69
C LEU A 164 -12.71 6.80 -9.86
N VAL A 165 -13.61 7.49 -9.15
CA VAL A 165 -13.60 8.95 -8.94
C VAL A 165 -13.87 9.18 -7.45
N ASN A 166 -12.94 9.79 -6.70
CA ASN A 166 -13.09 10.04 -5.26
C ASN A 166 -13.43 8.77 -4.45
N GLY A 167 -12.82 7.63 -4.80
CA GLY A 167 -13.09 6.33 -4.17
C GLY A 167 -14.46 5.70 -4.47
N LEU A 168 -15.23 6.29 -5.38
CA LEU A 168 -16.52 5.77 -5.86
C LEU A 168 -16.36 5.19 -7.27
N CYS A 169 -17.15 4.16 -7.59
CA CYS A 169 -17.26 3.68 -8.96
C CYS A 169 -17.82 4.79 -9.86
N SER A 170 -17.12 5.12 -10.94
CA SER A 170 -17.58 6.12 -11.92
C SER A 170 -18.88 5.75 -12.66
N PHE A 171 -19.32 4.49 -12.57
CA PHE A 171 -20.52 3.98 -13.24
C PHE A 171 -21.74 3.92 -12.33
N CYS A 172 -21.61 3.32 -11.14
CA CYS A 172 -22.75 3.11 -10.23
C CYS A 172 -22.70 4.00 -8.98
N SER A 173 -21.65 4.81 -8.81
CA SER A 173 -21.38 5.63 -7.62
C SER A 173 -21.32 4.86 -6.31
N ALA A 174 -21.33 3.53 -6.35
CA ALA A 174 -21.12 2.72 -5.18
C ALA A 174 -19.71 3.03 -4.64
N PRO A 175 -19.55 3.24 -3.33
CA PRO A 175 -18.23 3.26 -2.75
C PRO A 175 -17.60 1.92 -3.07
N VAL A 176 -16.50 1.95 -3.85
CA VAL A 176 -15.63 0.79 -3.95
C VAL A 176 -14.85 0.80 -2.66
N ARG A 177 -15.53 0.38 -1.59
CA ARG A 177 -14.88 -0.17 -0.43
C ARG A 177 -13.98 -1.23 -1.02
N THR A 178 -12.67 -1.13 -0.84
CA THR A 178 -11.79 -2.28 -0.97
C THR A 178 -12.47 -3.38 -0.18
N SER A 179 -13.13 -4.27 -0.89
CA SER A 179 -14.20 -5.10 -0.35
C SER A 179 -13.56 -6.27 0.35
N SER A 180 -12.72 -5.99 1.34
CA SER A 180 -12.25 -6.84 2.43
C SER A 180 -11.69 -8.23 2.10
N SER A 181 -11.58 -8.60 0.82
CA SER A 181 -11.07 -9.89 0.35
C SER A 181 -9.59 -9.84 -0.02
N GLU A 182 -9.04 -8.63 -0.21
CA GLU A 182 -7.66 -8.40 -0.63
C GLU A 182 -6.83 -7.74 0.46
N TRP A 183 -5.51 -7.94 0.41
CA TRP A 183 -4.57 -7.29 1.33
C TRP A 183 -4.43 -5.80 1.02
N VAL A 184 -4.61 -4.94 2.01
CA VAL A 184 -4.42 -3.49 1.88
C VAL A 184 -3.43 -2.97 2.92
N VAL A 185 -2.70 -1.92 2.59
CA VAL A 185 -1.76 -1.25 3.50
C VAL A 185 -2.54 -0.42 4.51
N ASP A 186 -2.26 -0.64 5.79
CA ASP A 186 -2.87 0.09 6.90
C ASP A 186 -1.92 1.09 7.55
N GLN A 187 -0.64 0.70 7.68
CA GLN A 187 0.39 1.52 8.30
C GLN A 187 1.71 1.40 7.54
N ILE A 188 2.46 2.50 7.52
CA ILE A 188 3.80 2.60 6.97
C ILE A 188 4.63 3.30 8.05
N GLU A 189 5.68 2.63 8.51
CA GLU A 189 6.59 3.15 9.52
C GLU A 189 8.02 3.11 8.99
N GLN A 190 8.70 4.26 8.95
CA GLN A 190 10.09 4.33 8.52
C GLN A 190 11.03 4.16 9.72
N SER A 191 12.05 3.30 9.58
CA SER A 191 13.14 3.26 10.55
C SER A 191 14.08 4.44 10.30
N PHE A 192 14.32 5.23 11.33
CA PHE A 192 15.42 6.21 11.40
C PHE A 192 16.67 5.58 12.02
#